data_AF-A0A371YK29-F1
#
_entry.id   AF-A0A371YK29-F1
#
_cell.length_a   1.000
_cell.length_b   1.000
_cell.length_c   1.000
_cell.angle_alpha   90.00
_cell.angle_beta   90.00
_cell.angle_gamma   90.00
#
_symmetry.space_group_name_H-M   'P 1'
#
loop_
_entity.id
_entity.type
_entity.pdbx_description
1 polymer ?
#
loop_
_entity_poly.entity_id
_entity_poly.type
_entity_poly.pdbx_seq_one_letter_code
_entity_poly.pdbx_strand_id
1 'polypeptide(L)'
;DIAIANKAFRLKELQGMYDDSGRNKRLKQNLLKQAFQETDGRVTRQEHTGANGGAIKTETEQKQSLPKYTPDELANMTPQELSRLAITGKL
;
A
#
# COMPACT_ATOMS: atom_id res chain seq x y z
N ASP A 1 -6.76 28.41 -18.60
CA ASP A 1 -5.81 27.32 -18.35
C ASP A 1 -4.37 27.77 -18.47
N ILE A 2 -3.59 27.68 -17.39
CA ILE A 2 -2.14 27.89 -17.43
C ILE A 2 -1.55 26.58 -17.97
N ALA A 3 -0.91 26.64 -19.14
CA ALA A 3 -0.32 25.46 -19.79
C ALA A 3 0.58 24.67 -18.81
N ILE A 4 0.40 23.36 -18.78
CA ILE A 4 1.06 22.41 -17.86
C ILE A 4 2.60 22.58 -17.86
N ALA A 5 3.19 23.00 -18.99
CA ALA A 5 4.61 23.30 -19.13
C ALA A 5 5.11 24.44 -18.20
N ASN A 6 4.28 25.44 -17.93
CA ASN A 6 4.63 26.54 -17.02
C ASN A 6 4.62 26.09 -15.55
N LYS A 7 3.89 25.04 -15.22
CA LYS A 7 3.78 24.52 -13.85
C LYS A 7 5.06 23.83 -13.40
N ALA A 8 5.68 23.03 -14.26
CA ALA A 8 6.95 22.38 -13.94
C ALA A 8 8.08 23.40 -13.71
N PHE A 9 8.13 24.46 -14.52
CA PHE A 9 9.09 25.55 -14.35
C PHE A 9 8.89 26.29 -13.02
N ARG A 10 7.65 26.69 -12.72
CA ARG A 10 7.28 27.34 -11.44
C ARG A 10 7.63 26.49 -10.21
N LEU A 11 7.33 25.19 -10.26
CA LEU A 11 7.66 24.28 -9.15
C LEU A 11 9.17 24.14 -8.94
N LYS A 12 9.95 24.14 -10.02
CA LYS A 12 11.42 24.14 -9.94
C LYS A 12 11.95 25.43 -9.31
N GLU A 13 11.38 26.58 -9.62
CA GLU A 13 11.73 27.85 -8.98
C GLU A 13 11.36 27.86 -7.49
N LEU A 14 10.15 27.38 -7.14
CA LEU A 14 9.73 27.26 -5.74
C LEU A 14 10.64 26.34 -4.92
N GLN A 15 11.14 25.27 -5.53
CA GLN A 15 12.13 24.39 -4.92
C GLN A 15 13.46 25.14 -4.67
N GLY A 16 13.96 25.90 -5.66
CA GLY A 16 15.15 26.73 -5.47
C GLY A 16 14.99 27.75 -4.34
N MET A 17 13.86 28.45 -4.31
CA MET A 17 13.53 29.39 -3.22
C MET A 17 13.45 28.70 -1.85
N TYR A 18 12.98 27.45 -1.81
CA TYR A 18 12.93 26.67 -0.57
C TYR A 18 14.33 26.33 -0.07
N ASP A 19 15.22 25.91 -0.96
CA ASP A 19 16.60 25.58 -0.62
C ASP A 19 17.38 26.83 -0.16
N ASP A 20 17.19 27.96 -0.86
CA ASP A 20 17.82 29.25 -0.54
C ASP A 20 17.28 29.89 0.75
N SER A 21 16.07 29.56 1.18
CA SER A 21 15.44 30.12 2.39
C SER A 21 16.12 29.69 3.71
N GLY A 22 17.10 28.79 3.66
CA GLY A 22 17.95 28.42 4.79
C GLY A 22 17.16 27.91 6.00
N ARG A 23 17.31 28.56 7.17
CA ARG A 23 16.62 28.19 8.42
C ARG A 23 15.31 28.96 8.66
N ASN A 24 14.85 29.77 7.71
CA ASN A 24 13.62 30.54 7.87
C ASN A 24 12.36 29.65 7.72
N LYS A 25 11.89 29.11 8.85
CA LYS A 25 10.76 28.18 8.91
C LYS A 25 9.45 28.75 8.34
N ARG A 26 9.19 30.05 8.54
CA ARG A 26 7.96 30.70 8.05
C ARG A 26 7.95 30.77 6.53
N LEU A 27 9.08 31.16 5.94
CA LEU A 27 9.22 31.23 4.48
C LEU A 27 9.09 29.84 3.84
N LYS A 28 9.76 28.84 4.39
CA LYS A 28 9.65 27.43 3.96
C LYS A 28 8.21 26.92 3.97
N GLN A 29 7.47 27.21 5.03
CA GLN A 29 6.07 26.80 5.14
C GLN A 29 5.19 27.47 4.08
N ASN A 30 5.42 28.75 3.78
CA ASN A 30 4.66 29.48 2.77
C ASN A 30 4.95 28.96 1.35
N LEU A 31 6.21 28.67 1.04
CA LEU A 31 6.61 28.09 -0.24
C LEU A 31 5.99 26.69 -0.46
N LEU A 32 5.94 25.86 0.59
CA LEU A 32 5.26 24.55 0.53
C LEU A 32 3.76 24.67 0.28
N LYS A 33 3.08 25.66 0.89
CA LYS A 33 1.66 25.93 0.64
C LYS A 33 1.41 26.37 -0.80
N GLN A 34 2.29 27.20 -1.35
CA GLN A 34 2.19 27.64 -2.74
C GLN A 34 2.40 26.47 -3.70
N ALA A 35 3.44 25.65 -3.49
CA ALA A 35 3.67 24.46 -4.29
C ALA A 35 2.46 23.50 -4.24
N PHE A 36 1.84 23.32 -3.07
CA PHE A 36 0.64 22.50 -2.90
C PHE A 36 -0.56 23.00 -3.70
N GLN A 37 -0.82 24.31 -3.68
CA GLN A 37 -1.87 24.94 -4.50
C GLN A 37 -1.58 24.78 -5.99
N GLU A 38 -0.33 24.92 -6.40
CA GLU A 38 0.07 24.73 -7.80
C GLU A 38 -0.03 23.27 -8.24
N THR A 39 0.19 22.28 -7.38
CA THR A 39 -0.03 20.85 -7.71
C THR A 39 -1.50 20.41 -7.59
N ASP A 40 -2.43 21.36 -7.47
CA ASP A 40 -3.89 21.11 -7.36
C ASP A 40 -4.24 20.19 -6.18
N GLY A 41 -3.42 20.23 -5.11
CA GLY A 41 -3.60 19.41 -3.91
C GLY A 41 -3.70 17.89 -4.15
N ARG A 42 -3.37 17.40 -5.36
CA ARG A 42 -3.43 15.98 -5.73
C ARG A 42 -2.25 15.25 -5.09
N VAL A 43 -2.30 15.12 -3.78
CA VAL A 43 -1.66 13.98 -3.12
C VAL A 43 -2.52 12.81 -3.55
N THR A 44 -2.10 12.07 -4.57
CA THR A 44 -2.62 10.71 -4.75
C THR A 44 -2.32 10.03 -3.42
N ARG A 45 -3.31 9.96 -2.52
CA ARG A 45 -3.19 9.29 -1.24
C ARG A 45 -2.92 7.84 -1.58
N GLN A 46 -1.65 7.48 -1.65
CA GLN A 46 -1.26 6.10 -1.81
C GLN A 46 -1.48 5.48 -0.44
N GLU A 47 -2.68 4.91 -0.26
CA GLU A 47 -3.00 4.16 0.93
C GLU A 47 -2.06 2.94 0.94
N HIS A 48 -1.09 2.93 1.85
CA HIS A 48 -0.25 1.76 2.11
C HIS A 48 -1.03 0.70 2.91
N THR A 49 -2.12 1.11 3.55
CA THR A 49 -3.14 0.28 4.20
C THR A 49 -4.35 0.12 3.27
N GLY A 50 -5.25 -0.83 3.54
CA GLY A 50 -6.52 -0.94 2.81
C GLY A 50 -7.39 0.31 2.99
N ALA A 51 -8.47 0.37 2.20
CA ALA A 51 -9.43 1.49 2.17
C ALA A 51 -9.67 2.12 3.56
N ASN A 52 -9.48 3.44 3.69
CA ASN A 52 -9.66 4.19 4.94
C ASN A 52 -8.76 3.75 6.12
N GLY A 53 -7.57 3.23 5.84
CA GLY A 53 -6.67 2.70 6.88
C GLY A 53 -7.05 1.30 7.37
N GLY A 54 -7.94 0.61 6.66
CA GLY A 54 -8.29 -0.78 6.90
C GLY A 54 -7.12 -1.73 6.62
N ALA A 55 -7.31 -3.01 6.95
CA ALA A 55 -6.32 -4.03 6.62
C ALA A 55 -6.09 -4.10 5.10
N ILE A 56 -4.83 -4.25 4.69
CA ILE A 56 -4.47 -4.51 3.29
C ILE A 56 -5.17 -5.81 2.90
N LYS A 57 -6.04 -5.77 1.89
CA LYS A 57 -6.64 -6.99 1.32
C LYS A 57 -5.52 -7.79 0.67
N THR A 58 -4.95 -8.72 1.41
CA THR A 58 -4.13 -9.78 0.84
C THR A 58 -5.09 -10.70 0.08
N GLU A 59 -5.11 -10.59 -1.25
CA GLU A 59 -5.85 -11.51 -2.14
C GLU A 59 -5.40 -12.98 -2.00
N THR A 60 -4.34 -13.23 -1.21
CA THR A 60 -4.09 -14.52 -0.58
C THR A 60 -5.03 -14.73 0.61
N GLU A 61 -6.33 -14.65 0.37
CA GLU A 61 -7.26 -15.54 1.04
C GLU A 61 -6.88 -16.96 0.60
N GLN A 62 -5.92 -17.59 1.29
CA GLN A 62 -6.03 -19.03 1.47
C GLN A 62 -7.40 -19.21 2.12
N LYS A 63 -8.42 -19.50 1.29
CA LYS A 63 -9.71 -19.98 1.76
C LYS A 63 -9.39 -20.94 2.90
N GLN A 64 -9.70 -20.53 4.12
CA GLN A 64 -9.81 -21.47 5.23
C GLN A 64 -10.98 -22.37 4.85
N SER A 65 -10.72 -23.32 3.95
CA SER A 65 -11.54 -24.51 3.83
C SER A 65 -11.51 -25.10 5.22
N LEU A 66 -12.69 -25.28 5.81
CA LEU A 66 -12.85 -26.09 7.00
C LEU A 66 -11.95 -27.33 6.86
N PRO A 67 -11.26 -27.76 7.94
CA PRO A 67 -10.44 -28.96 7.88
C PRO A 67 -11.29 -30.08 7.31
N LYS A 68 -10.90 -30.58 6.13
CA LYS A 68 -11.67 -31.57 5.36
C LYS A 68 -11.90 -32.85 6.15
N TYR A 69 -11.04 -33.10 7.14
CA TYR A 69 -11.07 -34.24 8.03
C TYR A 69 -11.03 -33.78 9.48
N THR A 70 -11.86 -34.40 10.30
CA THR A 70 -11.80 -34.25 11.75
C THR A 70 -10.63 -35.05 12.33
N PRO A 71 -10.14 -34.73 13.54
CA PRO A 71 -9.07 -35.49 14.19
C PRO A 71 -9.37 -37.00 14.32
N ASP A 72 -10.64 -37.35 14.57
CA ASP A 72 -11.08 -38.74 14.71
C ASP A 72 -11.08 -39.49 13.37
N GLU A 73 -11.35 -38.80 12.26
CA GLU A 73 -11.26 -39.39 10.93
C GLU A 73 -9.81 -39.72 10.57
N LEU A 74 -8.87 -38.80 10.84
CA LEU A 74 -7.43 -39.03 10.61
C LEU A 74 -6.87 -40.19 11.44
N ALA A 75 -7.37 -40.38 12.67
CA ALA A 75 -6.93 -41.47 13.54
C ALA A 75 -7.36 -42.86 13.05
N ASN A 76 -8.46 -42.93 12.29
CA ASN A 76 -9.00 -44.19 11.76
C ASN A 76 -8.46 -44.54 10.36
N MET A 77 -7.65 -43.68 9.75
CA MET A 77 -7.06 -43.91 8.43
C MET A 77 -5.87 -44.87 8.49
N THR A 78 -5.62 -45.58 7.38
CA THR A 78 -4.44 -46.43 7.28
C THR A 78 -3.15 -45.58 7.18
N PRO A 79 -1.98 -46.10 7.62
CA PRO A 79 -0.71 -45.39 7.50
C PRO A 79 -0.37 -44.97 6.06
N GLN A 80 -0.79 -45.76 5.08
CA GLN A 80 -0.58 -45.49 3.66
C GLN A 80 -1.43 -44.31 3.16
N GLU A 81 -2.68 -44.22 3.62
CA GLU A 81 -3.58 -43.12 3.29
C GLU A 81 -3.15 -41.81 3.96
N LEU A 82 -2.68 -41.87 5.21
CA LEU A 82 -2.08 -40.73 5.90
C LEU A 82 -0.83 -40.22 5.17
N SER A 83 0.03 -41.14 4.72
CA SER A 83 1.23 -40.79 3.95
C SER A 83 0.88 -40.12 2.62
N ARG A 84 -0.10 -40.67 1.87
CA ARG A 84 -0.58 -40.06 0.62
C ARG A 84 -1.19 -38.69 0.84
N LEU A 85 -2.01 -38.53 1.89
CA LEU A 85 -2.62 -37.26 2.25
C LEU A 85 -1.56 -36.22 2.63
N ALA A 86 -0.54 -36.60 3.38
CA ALA A 86 0.56 -35.70 3.77
C ALA A 86 1.42 -35.26 2.58
N ILE A 87 1.64 -36.15 1.61
CA ILE A 87 2.49 -35.88 0.44
C ILE A 87 1.74 -35.09 -0.64
N THR A 88 0.47 -35.44 -0.89
CA THR A 88 -0.28 -34.91 -2.04
C THR A 88 -1.37 -33.91 -1.67
N GLY A 89 -1.72 -33.81 -0.38
CA GLY A 89 -2.86 -33.02 0.11
C GLY A 89 -4.22 -33.60 -0.28
N LYS A 90 -4.26 -34.82 -0.84
CA LYS A 90 -5.48 -35.49 -1.31
C LYS A 90 -5.47 -36.97 -0.95
N LEU A 91 -6.67 -37.53 -0.88
CA LEU A 91 -6.94 -38.96 -0.78
C LEU A 91 -7.28 -39.50 -2.17
#